data_AF-A0A081D7Y5-F1
#
_entry.id   AF-A0A081D7Y5-F1
#
_cell.length_a   1.000
_cell.length_b   1.000
_cell.length_c   1.000
_cell.angle_alpha   90.00
_cell.angle_beta   90.00
_cell.angle_gamma   90.00
#
_symmetry.space_group_name_H-M   'P 1'
#
loop_
_entity.id
_entity.type
_entity.pdbx_description
1 polymer ?
#
loop_
_entity_poly.entity_id
_entity_poly.type
_entity_poly.pdbx_seq_one_letter_code
_entity_poly.pdbx_strand_id
1 'polypeptide(L)'
;MGLTLDKTPLASFFNQLIKLKVEATDQGFYYKNVIAVLESHFSSLLDQTAVKELMNTIHKENLVYIPFLEANQDTANLYINQLRSEVITTTNLINYLSNISDALQSKLIENENKRLELEQLLGIHSVIEQIRSIIDVQSGITDLRTIQYLFKQFLPQKKLDFIGEPVKGLQVMGLLETRALDYENIIMLSVNEGILPAGKSTASYIPYDMKIKFGLPTYTDKDSVYAYHFIGYYNDAITLISYTTQKQIV
;
A
#
# COMPACT_ATOMS: atom_id res chain seq x y z
N MET A 1 -1.23 0.40 -14.59
CA MET A 1 -1.78 -0.24 -13.39
C MET A 1 -0.68 -0.27 -12.33
N GLY A 2 -1.01 -0.14 -11.04
CA GLY A 2 -0.01 -0.19 -9.97
C GLY A 2 -0.70 -0.44 -8.63
N LEU A 3 -0.04 -1.14 -7.71
CA LEU A 3 -0.56 -1.32 -6.36
C LEU A 3 -0.49 0.03 -5.66
N THR A 4 -1.61 0.47 -5.11
CA THR A 4 -1.63 1.69 -4.30
C THR A 4 -0.94 1.40 -2.97
N LEU A 5 -0.10 2.34 -2.52
CA LEU A 5 0.76 2.14 -1.36
C LEU A 5 -0.06 1.88 -0.08
N ASP A 6 -1.26 2.42 0.04
CA ASP A 6 -2.19 2.22 1.17
C ASP A 6 -2.55 0.75 1.42
N LYS A 7 -2.54 -0.09 0.38
CA LYS A 7 -2.85 -1.53 0.48
C LYS A 7 -1.67 -2.39 0.88
N THR A 8 -0.50 -1.80 1.07
CA THR A 8 0.71 -2.55 1.39
C THR A 8 0.82 -2.84 2.90
N PRO A 9 1.44 -3.97 3.29
CA PRO A 9 1.72 -4.26 4.70
C PRO A 9 2.54 -3.15 5.37
N LEU A 10 3.47 -2.53 4.62
CA LEU A 10 4.30 -1.44 5.14
C LEU A 10 3.47 -0.19 5.47
N ALA A 11 2.52 0.19 4.62
CA ALA A 11 1.61 1.29 4.93
C ALA A 11 0.73 0.99 6.15
N SER A 12 0.27 -0.26 6.33
CA SER A 12 -0.46 -0.67 7.53
C SER A 12 0.40 -0.50 8.79
N PHE A 13 1.67 -0.91 8.73
CA PHE A 13 2.62 -0.76 9.82
C PHE A 13 2.84 0.71 10.21
N PHE A 14 3.09 1.61 9.24
CA PHE A 14 3.24 3.04 9.52
C PHE A 14 1.94 3.66 10.08
N ASN A 15 0.77 3.24 9.60
CA ASN A 15 -0.50 3.69 10.16
C ASN A 15 -0.67 3.25 11.63
N GLN A 16 -0.24 2.03 12.00
CA GLN A 16 -0.26 1.56 13.38
C GLN A 16 0.71 2.36 14.26
N LEU A 17 1.91 2.69 13.76
CA LEU A 17 2.87 3.56 14.47
C LEU A 17 2.30 4.94 14.75
N ILE A 18 1.67 5.58 13.74
CA ILE A 18 1.04 6.89 13.93
C ILE A 18 -0.13 6.79 14.91
N LYS A 19 -0.98 5.76 14.76
CA LYS A 19 -2.10 5.53 15.68
C LYS A 19 -1.62 5.38 17.12
N LEU A 20 -0.54 4.64 17.34
CA LEU A 20 0.06 4.45 18.66
C LEU A 20 0.46 5.78 19.31
N LYS A 21 1.09 6.68 18.56
CA LYS A 21 1.51 7.99 19.07
C LYS A 21 0.34 8.96 19.25
N VAL A 22 -0.65 8.94 18.37
CA VAL A 22 -1.84 9.81 18.42
C VAL A 22 -2.79 9.43 19.57
N GLU A 23 -2.92 8.14 19.87
CA GLU A 23 -3.77 7.61 20.96
C GLU A 23 -3.01 7.45 22.28
N ALA A 24 -1.80 8.03 22.39
CA ALA A 24 -1.06 8.05 23.65
C ALA A 24 -1.82 8.83 24.72
N THR A 25 -1.71 8.37 25.96
CA THR A 25 -2.30 9.00 27.14
C THR A 25 -1.21 9.37 28.14
N ASP A 26 -1.53 10.16 29.16
CA ASP A 26 -0.58 10.51 30.23
C ASP A 26 0.00 9.27 30.94
N GLN A 27 -0.72 8.15 30.94
CA GLN A 27 -0.27 6.86 31.51
C GLN A 27 0.58 6.02 30.54
N GLY A 28 0.83 6.51 29.34
CA GLY A 28 1.57 5.82 28.29
C GLY A 28 0.66 5.26 27.19
N PHE A 29 1.08 4.13 26.62
CA PHE A 29 0.47 3.53 25.44
C PHE A 29 -0.46 2.38 25.78
N TYR A 30 -1.65 2.34 25.17
CA TYR A 30 -2.56 1.21 25.33
C TYR A 30 -1.97 -0.08 24.74
N TYR A 31 -1.97 -1.16 25.53
CA TYR A 31 -1.25 -2.40 25.19
C TYR A 31 -1.64 -2.99 23.83
N LYS A 32 -2.93 -2.94 23.44
CA LYS A 32 -3.38 -3.49 22.14
C LYS A 32 -2.75 -2.76 20.95
N ASN A 33 -2.55 -1.45 21.07
CA ASN A 33 -1.92 -0.67 19.99
C ASN A 33 -0.44 -0.99 19.89
N VAL A 34 0.23 -1.25 21.01
CA VAL A 34 1.63 -1.69 21.00
C VAL A 34 1.76 -3.08 20.41
N ILE A 35 0.93 -4.04 20.84
CA ILE A 35 0.92 -5.39 20.27
C ILE A 35 0.70 -5.36 18.76
N ALA A 36 -0.27 -4.58 18.27
CA ALA A 36 -0.55 -4.46 16.84
C ALA A 36 0.68 -4.01 16.02
N VAL A 37 1.50 -3.11 16.58
CA VAL A 37 2.77 -2.72 15.97
C VAL A 37 3.78 -3.86 16.05
N LEU A 38 3.96 -4.48 17.21
CA LEU A 38 4.96 -5.54 17.46
C LEU A 38 4.71 -6.81 16.64
N GLU A 39 3.44 -7.12 16.32
CA GLU A 39 3.05 -8.26 15.46
C GLU A 39 3.47 -8.08 14.00
N SER A 40 3.77 -6.86 13.56
CA SER A 40 4.22 -6.58 12.20
C SER A 40 5.57 -7.26 11.91
N HIS A 41 5.69 -7.85 10.71
CA HIS A 41 6.96 -8.39 10.22
C HIS A 41 8.09 -7.34 10.25
N PHE A 42 7.76 -6.06 9.99
CA PHE A 42 8.74 -4.97 9.99
C PHE A 42 9.30 -4.67 11.39
N SER A 43 8.53 -4.89 12.46
CA SER A 43 9.02 -4.79 13.84
C SER A 43 10.04 -5.87 14.15
N SER A 44 9.74 -7.11 13.73
CA SER A 44 10.66 -8.25 13.88
C SER A 44 11.93 -8.09 13.05
N LEU A 45 11.85 -7.39 11.90
CA LEU A 45 13.01 -7.08 11.06
C LEU A 45 13.96 -6.09 11.74
N LEU A 46 13.42 -5.12 12.47
CA LEU A 46 14.21 -4.13 13.19
C LEU A 46 14.94 -4.77 14.37
N ASP A 47 14.21 -5.51 15.22
CA ASP A 47 14.78 -6.19 16.37
C ASP A 47 13.88 -7.34 16.86
N GLN A 48 14.18 -8.57 16.43
CA GLN A 48 13.39 -9.73 16.80
C GLN A 48 13.47 -10.07 18.30
N THR A 49 14.64 -9.86 18.92
CA THR A 49 14.89 -10.20 20.32
C THR A 49 14.11 -9.28 21.24
N ALA A 50 14.21 -7.97 21.04
CA ALA A 50 13.56 -6.97 21.87
C ALA A 50 12.03 -7.01 21.74
N VAL A 51 11.52 -7.27 20.53
CA VAL A 51 10.08 -7.43 20.28
C VAL A 51 9.52 -8.60 21.09
N LYS A 52 10.21 -9.75 21.09
CA LYS A 52 9.78 -10.93 21.86
C LYS A 52 9.82 -10.68 23.37
N GLU A 53 10.87 -10.02 23.86
CA GLU A 53 10.98 -9.65 25.27
C GLU A 53 9.83 -8.74 25.70
N LEU A 54 9.54 -7.68 24.94
CA LEU A 54 8.47 -6.75 25.27
C LEU A 54 7.09 -7.43 25.21
N MET A 55 6.83 -8.26 24.20
CA MET A 55 5.59 -9.05 24.11
C MET A 55 5.42 -9.96 25.34
N ASN A 56 6.47 -10.66 25.74
CA ASN A 56 6.43 -11.53 26.92
C ASN A 56 6.18 -10.74 28.21
N THR A 57 6.80 -9.56 28.37
CA THR A 57 6.56 -8.69 29.52
C THR A 57 5.11 -8.23 29.58
N ILE A 58 4.54 -7.78 28.46
CA ILE A 58 3.13 -7.33 28.39
C ILE A 58 2.18 -8.46 28.81
N HIS A 59 2.40 -9.69 28.32
CA HIS A 59 1.56 -10.83 28.65
C HIS A 59 1.75 -11.32 30.09
N LYS A 60 2.99 -11.37 30.57
CA LYS A 60 3.32 -11.87 31.91
C LYS A 60 2.85 -10.92 33.02
N GLU A 61 2.98 -9.61 32.79
CA GLU A 61 2.60 -8.58 33.77
C GLU A 61 1.15 -8.09 33.58
N ASN A 62 0.45 -8.55 32.53
CA ASN A 62 -0.93 -8.17 32.18
C ASN A 62 -1.13 -6.65 32.15
N LEU A 63 -0.18 -5.93 31.54
CA LEU A 63 -0.17 -4.47 31.50
C LEU A 63 -1.31 -3.96 30.63
N VAL A 64 -2.12 -3.05 31.18
CA VAL A 64 -3.16 -2.33 30.41
C VAL A 64 -2.54 -1.16 29.64
N TYR A 65 -1.57 -0.48 30.26
CA TYR A 65 -0.81 0.60 29.68
C TYR A 65 0.68 0.36 29.83
N ILE A 66 1.41 0.67 28.77
CA ILE A 66 2.87 0.57 28.71
C ILE A 66 3.41 1.98 28.94
N PRO A 67 4.11 2.22 30.06
CA PRO A 67 4.60 3.55 30.40
C PRO A 67 5.68 3.99 29.41
N PHE A 68 5.78 5.31 29.23
CA PHE A 68 6.88 5.93 28.49
C PHE A 68 8.21 5.50 29.09
N LEU A 69 9.22 5.34 28.23
CA LEU A 69 10.58 5.06 28.72
C LEU A 69 11.22 6.38 29.16
N GLU A 70 11.64 6.46 30.42
CA GLU A 70 12.43 7.60 30.89
C GLU A 70 13.79 7.61 30.15
N ALA A 71 14.22 8.79 29.70
CA ALA A 71 15.39 8.98 28.82
C ALA A 71 16.74 8.45 29.35
N ASN A 72 16.80 7.99 30.60
CA ASN A 72 18.01 7.49 31.28
C ASN A 72 18.05 5.96 31.46
N GLN A 73 17.06 5.21 30.95
CA GLN A 73 17.11 3.75 30.95
C GLN A 73 17.84 3.26 29.69
N ASP A 74 19.14 3.04 29.87
CA ASP A 74 20.06 2.46 28.88
C ASP A 74 19.64 1.02 28.59
N THR A 75 18.67 0.89 27.70
CA THR A 75 18.18 -0.38 27.19
C THR A 75 18.84 -0.56 25.83
N ALA A 76 19.53 -1.69 25.64
CA ALA A 76 20.37 -1.96 24.48
C ALA A 76 19.67 -1.88 23.10
N ASN A 77 18.34 -1.70 23.07
CA ASN A 77 17.51 -1.84 21.89
C ASN A 77 16.94 -0.48 21.43
N LEU A 78 17.62 0.15 20.48
CA LEU A 78 17.29 1.49 19.94
C LEU A 78 15.84 1.59 19.44
N TYR A 79 15.30 0.53 18.82
CA TYR A 79 13.95 0.52 18.27
C TYR A 79 12.86 0.58 19.35
N ILE A 80 12.96 -0.25 20.39
CA ILE A 80 11.97 -0.28 21.48
C ILE A 80 11.98 1.04 22.26
N ASN A 81 13.13 1.67 22.40
CA ASN A 81 13.27 2.96 23.08
C ASN A 81 12.58 4.06 22.29
N GLN A 82 12.76 4.06 20.97
CA GLN A 82 12.04 4.97 20.07
C GLN A 82 10.53 4.67 20.05
N LEU A 83 10.11 3.40 20.12
CA LEU A 83 8.70 3.03 20.18
C LEU A 83 8.02 3.55 21.45
N ARG A 84 8.73 3.48 22.59
CA ARG A 84 8.23 3.91 23.91
C ARG A 84 8.49 5.38 24.24
N SER A 85 9.12 6.15 23.35
CA SER A 85 9.33 7.58 23.56
C SER A 85 8.03 8.37 23.41
N GLU A 86 7.88 9.41 24.22
CA GLU A 86 6.76 10.33 24.09
C GLU A 86 6.93 11.23 22.86
N VAL A 87 5.85 11.45 22.13
CA VAL A 87 5.83 12.31 20.94
C VAL A 87 4.77 13.38 21.13
N ILE A 88 5.23 14.60 21.42
CA ILE A 88 4.36 15.72 21.77
C ILE A 88 4.09 16.63 20.56
N THR A 89 5.07 16.78 19.66
CA THR A 89 4.99 17.71 18.52
C THR A 89 4.88 16.98 17.19
N THR A 90 4.31 17.66 16.19
CA THR A 90 4.19 17.15 14.83
C THR A 90 5.57 16.93 14.18
N THR A 91 6.54 17.80 14.46
CA THR A 91 7.94 17.63 14.03
C THR A 91 8.58 16.39 14.65
N ASN A 92 8.33 16.12 15.94
CA ASN A 92 8.84 14.91 16.59
C ASN A 92 8.23 13.64 15.99
N LEU A 93 6.94 13.69 15.62
CA LEU A 93 6.28 12.58 14.95
C LEU A 93 6.90 12.30 13.57
N ILE A 94 7.13 13.33 12.76
CA ILE A 94 7.78 13.17 11.46
C ILE A 94 9.19 12.60 11.61
N ASN A 95 10.00 13.17 12.51
CA ASN A 95 11.36 12.69 12.74
C ASN A 95 11.35 11.24 13.25
N TYR A 96 10.38 10.87 14.09
CA TYR A 96 10.17 9.48 14.49
C TYR A 96 9.88 8.57 13.30
N LEU A 97 8.96 8.94 12.41
CA LEU A 97 8.66 8.14 11.21
C LEU A 97 9.84 8.06 10.25
N SER A 98 10.60 9.14 10.05
CA SER A 98 11.83 9.15 9.26
C SER A 98 12.87 8.20 9.85
N ASN A 99 13.12 8.26 11.16
CA ASN A 99 14.10 7.38 11.82
C ASN A 99 13.74 5.91 11.68
N ILE A 100 12.45 5.55 11.80
CA ILE A 100 11.99 4.17 11.58
C ILE A 100 12.16 3.77 10.11
N SER A 101 11.85 4.68 9.18
CA SER A 101 12.07 4.45 7.76
C SER A 101 13.54 4.17 7.45
N ASP A 102 14.46 4.97 7.97
CA ASP A 102 15.90 4.83 7.73
C ASP A 102 16.45 3.54 8.38
N ALA A 103 15.99 3.21 9.58
CA ALA A 103 16.34 1.96 10.24
C ALA A 103 15.87 0.74 9.43
N LEU A 104 14.64 0.77 8.89
CA LEU A 104 14.15 -0.28 7.99
C LEU A 104 14.96 -0.35 6.70
N GLN A 105 15.32 0.79 6.12
CA GLN A 105 16.11 0.85 4.89
C GLN A 105 17.44 0.11 5.06
N SER A 106 18.15 0.39 6.16
CA SER A 106 19.44 -0.26 6.45
C SER A 106 19.33 -1.80 6.51
N LYS A 107 18.27 -2.33 7.11
CA LYS A 107 18.03 -3.79 7.23
C LYS A 107 17.55 -4.44 5.93
N LEU A 108 16.87 -3.68 5.08
CA LEU A 108 16.34 -4.19 3.81
C LEU A 108 17.40 -4.23 2.71
N ILE A 109 18.34 -3.27 2.68
CA ILE A 109 19.42 -3.21 1.68
C ILE A 109 20.34 -4.43 1.75
N GLU A 110 20.55 -4.98 2.95
CA GLU A 110 21.40 -6.18 3.16
C GLU A 110 20.84 -7.46 2.49
N ASN A 111 19.60 -7.44 1.99
CA ASN A 111 18.92 -8.61 1.41
C ASN A 111 18.46 -8.33 -0.04
N GLU A 112 19.13 -8.93 -1.04
CA GLU A 112 18.83 -8.75 -2.47
C GLU A 112 17.37 -9.12 -2.86
N ASN A 113 16.74 -10.01 -2.10
CA ASN A 113 15.37 -10.49 -2.38
C ASN A 113 14.24 -9.54 -1.92
N LYS A 114 14.55 -8.35 -1.37
CA LYS A 114 13.55 -7.44 -0.77
C LYS A 114 13.27 -6.16 -1.58
N ARG A 115 13.39 -6.26 -2.90
CA ARG A 115 13.21 -5.13 -3.82
C ARG A 115 11.83 -4.48 -3.70
N LEU A 116 10.77 -5.28 -3.51
CA LEU A 116 9.41 -4.75 -3.37
C LEU A 116 9.27 -3.92 -2.09
N GLU A 117 9.78 -4.40 -0.97
CA GLU A 117 9.76 -3.71 0.31
C GLU A 117 10.56 -2.41 0.26
N LEU A 118 11.68 -2.39 -0.47
CA LEU A 118 12.46 -1.17 -0.72
C LEU A 118 11.67 -0.13 -1.52
N GLU A 119 10.99 -0.54 -2.59
CA GLU A 119 10.13 0.37 -3.37
C GLU A 119 8.95 0.90 -2.53
N GLN A 120 8.33 0.04 -1.72
CA GLN A 120 7.31 0.45 -0.75
C GLN A 120 7.87 1.52 0.21
N LEU A 121 9.07 1.30 0.73
CA LEU A 121 9.72 2.20 1.67
C LEU A 121 10.06 3.55 1.04
N LEU A 122 10.54 3.58 -0.20
CA LEU A 122 10.75 4.81 -0.97
C LEU A 122 9.43 5.58 -1.14
N GLY A 123 8.34 4.85 -1.42
CA GLY A 123 6.99 5.41 -1.44
C GLY A 123 6.62 6.09 -0.13
N ILE A 124 6.83 5.40 1.00
CA ILE A 124 6.56 5.92 2.36
C ILE A 124 7.43 7.14 2.66
N HIS A 125 8.73 7.07 2.39
CA HIS A 125 9.66 8.18 2.58
C HIS A 125 9.21 9.43 1.81
N SER A 126 8.77 9.25 0.55
CA SER A 126 8.24 10.37 -0.25
C SER A 126 6.97 10.99 0.35
N VAL A 127 6.13 10.20 1.04
CA VAL A 127 4.94 10.71 1.75
C VAL A 127 5.36 11.47 3.00
N ILE A 128 6.32 10.95 3.77
CA ILE A 128 6.85 11.62 4.96
C ILE A 128 7.43 12.99 4.60
N GLU A 129 8.22 13.08 3.53
CA GLU A 129 8.82 14.34 3.08
C GLU A 129 7.78 15.33 2.54
N GLN A 130 6.73 14.86 1.87
CA GLN A 130 5.61 15.72 1.49
C GLN A 130 4.93 16.33 2.73
N ILE A 131 4.69 15.54 3.77
CA ILE A 131 4.11 16.05 5.01
C ILE A 131 5.08 17.02 5.70
N ARG A 132 6.38 16.69 5.76
CA ARG A 132 7.44 17.55 6.32
C ARG A 132 7.41 18.94 5.67
N SER A 133 7.41 18.99 4.33
CA SER A 133 7.37 20.26 3.61
C SER A 133 6.11 21.10 3.90
N ILE A 134 4.96 20.47 4.14
CA ILE A 134 3.71 21.17 4.49
C ILE A 134 3.82 21.78 5.89
N ILE A 135 4.39 21.05 6.87
CA ILE A 135 4.55 21.55 8.23
C ILE A 135 5.56 22.69 8.28
N ASP A 136 6.67 22.57 7.55
CA ASP A 136 7.71 23.60 7.52
C ASP A 136 7.19 24.93 6.95
N VAL A 137 6.28 24.87 5.97
CA VAL A 137 5.63 26.06 5.39
C VAL A 137 4.50 26.58 6.27
N GLN A 138 3.72 25.69 6.89
CA GLN A 138 2.55 26.03 7.69
C GLN A 138 2.76 25.65 9.16
N SER A 139 3.48 26.52 9.88
CA SER A 139 3.79 26.38 11.32
C SER A 139 2.57 26.32 12.26
N GLY A 140 1.35 26.49 11.74
CA GLY A 140 0.10 26.35 12.49
C GLY A 140 -0.40 24.91 12.67
N ILE A 141 0.22 23.91 12.04
CA ILE A 141 -0.19 22.49 12.17
C ILE A 141 0.47 21.88 13.41
N THR A 142 -0.24 21.93 14.54
CA THR A 142 0.23 21.42 15.83
C THR A 142 -0.43 20.10 16.25
N ASP A 143 -1.55 19.73 15.63
CA ASP A 143 -2.30 18.52 15.98
C ASP A 143 -1.75 17.26 15.26
N LEU A 144 -1.37 16.25 16.05
CA LEU A 144 -0.91 14.95 15.55
C LEU A 144 -1.97 14.22 14.72
N ARG A 145 -3.26 14.45 14.98
CA ARG A 145 -4.36 13.86 14.18
C ARG A 145 -4.38 14.40 12.76
N THR A 146 -3.94 15.64 12.56
CA THR A 146 -3.77 16.21 11.21
C THR A 146 -2.74 15.42 10.43
N ILE A 147 -1.63 15.02 11.07
CA ILE A 147 -0.60 14.20 10.43
C ILE A 147 -1.14 12.83 10.05
N GLN A 148 -1.89 12.20 10.95
CA GLN A 148 -2.56 10.93 10.67
C GLN A 148 -3.52 11.03 9.48
N TYR A 149 -4.30 12.12 9.41
CA TYR A 149 -5.21 12.38 8.30
C TYR A 149 -4.46 12.57 6.97
N LEU A 150 -3.45 13.43 6.94
CA LEU A 150 -2.62 13.68 5.75
C LEU A 150 -1.94 12.40 5.26
N PHE A 151 -1.38 11.60 6.18
CA PHE A 151 -0.75 10.33 5.85
C PHE A 151 -1.74 9.38 5.15
N LYS A 152 -2.94 9.22 5.70
CA LYS A 152 -4.01 8.41 5.08
C LYS A 152 -4.48 8.95 3.73
N GLN A 153 -4.43 10.27 3.52
CA GLN A 153 -4.83 10.89 2.26
C GLN A 153 -3.76 10.76 1.16
N PHE A 154 -2.48 10.77 1.52
CA PHE A 154 -1.39 10.71 0.55
C PHE A 154 -1.00 9.28 0.15
N LEU A 155 -1.17 8.29 1.02
CA LEU A 155 -0.85 6.89 0.69
C LEU A 155 -1.56 6.38 -0.59
N PRO A 156 -2.88 6.58 -0.81
CA PRO A 156 -3.55 6.08 -2.01
C PRO A 156 -3.11 6.79 -3.31
N GLN A 157 -2.52 7.99 -3.19
CA GLN A 157 -2.04 8.77 -4.32
C GLN A 157 -0.71 8.23 -4.86
N LYS A 158 0.04 7.49 -4.04
CA LYS A 158 1.27 6.82 -4.45
C LYS A 158 0.94 5.45 -5.01
N LYS A 159 1.27 5.27 -6.30
CA LYS A 159 1.23 3.98 -6.97
C LYS A 159 2.64 3.42 -7.02
N LEU A 160 2.77 2.16 -6.64
CA LEU A 160 3.97 1.38 -6.83
C LEU A 160 3.87 0.72 -8.20
N ASP A 161 4.85 1.04 -9.05
CA ASP A 161 4.98 0.41 -10.34
C ASP A 161 5.68 -0.93 -10.15
N PHE A 162 5.00 -2.01 -10.53
CA PHE A 162 5.63 -3.32 -10.54
C PHE A 162 6.48 -3.44 -11.79
N ILE A 163 7.80 -3.51 -11.61
CA ILE A 163 8.72 -3.80 -12.71
C ILE A 163 8.81 -5.32 -12.83
N GLY A 164 7.98 -5.89 -13.71
CA GLY A 164 8.15 -7.27 -14.18
C GLY A 164 9.24 -7.33 -15.26
N GLU A 165 9.74 -8.54 -15.57
CA GLU A 165 10.52 -8.74 -16.79
C GLU A 165 9.59 -8.72 -18.01
N PRO A 166 9.71 -7.73 -18.93
CA PRO A 166 8.72 -7.54 -19.98
C PRO A 166 8.83 -8.55 -21.13
N VAL A 167 9.86 -9.40 -21.15
CA VAL A 167 10.21 -10.24 -22.31
C VAL A 167 10.24 -11.74 -21.97
N LYS A 168 10.23 -12.13 -20.70
CA LYS A 168 10.38 -13.53 -20.31
C LYS A 168 9.44 -13.92 -19.17
N GLY A 169 9.00 -15.17 -19.22
CA GLY A 169 8.13 -15.77 -18.20
C GLY A 169 6.64 -15.55 -18.47
N LEU A 170 5.84 -15.92 -17.47
CA LEU A 170 4.39 -15.79 -17.50
C LEU A 170 4.00 -14.31 -17.37
N GLN A 171 3.22 -13.81 -18.32
CA GLN A 171 2.70 -12.45 -18.30
C GLN A 171 1.21 -12.45 -17.97
N VAL A 172 0.81 -11.67 -16.97
CA VAL A 172 -0.59 -11.42 -16.63
C VAL A 172 -0.91 -9.99 -17.05
N MET A 173 -1.73 -9.83 -18.08
CA MET A 173 -2.00 -8.55 -18.72
C MET A 173 -3.50 -8.38 -18.98
N GLY A 174 -3.95 -7.13 -19.07
CA GLY A 174 -5.26 -6.82 -19.65
C GLY A 174 -5.26 -6.94 -21.17
N LEU A 175 -6.41 -7.24 -21.78
CA LEU A 175 -6.56 -7.42 -23.24
C LEU A 175 -6.06 -6.23 -24.09
N LEU A 176 -6.12 -5.01 -23.55
CA LEU A 176 -5.66 -3.82 -24.26
C LEU A 176 -4.18 -3.50 -24.02
N GLU A 177 -3.58 -4.14 -23.02
CA GLU A 177 -2.15 -4.03 -22.70
C GLU A 177 -1.32 -5.00 -23.56
N THR A 178 -1.95 -6.06 -24.07
CA THR A 178 -1.35 -7.06 -24.98
C THR A 178 -1.30 -6.60 -26.45
N ARG A 179 -1.61 -5.33 -26.73
CA ARG A 179 -1.63 -4.79 -28.11
C ARG A 179 -0.24 -4.81 -28.74
N ALA A 180 -0.18 -5.20 -30.01
CA ALA A 180 1.06 -5.29 -30.79
C ALA A 180 2.12 -6.25 -30.20
N LEU A 181 1.69 -7.18 -29.33
CA LEU A 181 2.51 -8.26 -28.80
C LEU A 181 1.94 -9.58 -29.29
N ASP A 182 2.82 -10.42 -29.83
CA ASP A 182 2.48 -11.76 -30.31
C ASP A 182 2.85 -12.80 -29.25
N TYR A 183 1.94 -13.73 -28.99
CA TYR A 183 2.11 -14.80 -28.00
C TYR A 183 1.76 -16.15 -28.62
N GLU A 184 2.58 -17.17 -28.37
CA GLU A 184 2.33 -18.53 -28.86
C GLU A 184 1.18 -19.23 -28.09
N ASN A 185 1.13 -19.01 -26.77
CA ASN A 185 0.14 -19.63 -25.88
C ASN A 185 -0.57 -18.55 -25.06
N ILE A 186 -1.91 -18.57 -25.10
CA ILE A 186 -2.74 -17.58 -24.38
C ILE A 186 -3.77 -18.31 -23.52
N ILE A 187 -3.86 -17.91 -22.25
CA ILE A 187 -4.92 -18.35 -21.34
C ILE A 187 -5.82 -17.16 -21.07
N MET A 188 -7.04 -17.19 -21.62
CA MET A 188 -8.05 -16.17 -21.36
C MET A 188 -8.93 -16.59 -20.20
N LEU A 189 -8.93 -15.77 -19.14
CA LEU A 189 -9.69 -16.02 -17.92
C LEU A 189 -10.98 -15.20 -17.89
N SER A 190 -12.04 -15.78 -17.32
CA SER A 190 -13.32 -15.09 -17.04
C SER A 190 -14.00 -14.50 -18.28
N VAL A 191 -14.01 -15.25 -19.39
CA VAL A 191 -14.70 -14.87 -20.64
C VAL A 191 -16.20 -15.13 -20.48
N ASN A 192 -16.84 -14.36 -19.60
CA ASN A 192 -18.28 -14.39 -19.34
C ASN A 192 -18.96 -13.19 -20.00
N GLU A 193 -20.22 -13.37 -20.40
CA GLU A 193 -21.06 -12.29 -20.92
C GLU A 193 -21.19 -11.15 -19.89
N GLY A 194 -21.05 -9.90 -20.34
CA GLY A 194 -21.03 -8.72 -19.46
C GLY A 194 -19.69 -8.44 -18.77
N ILE A 195 -18.70 -9.35 -18.86
CA ILE A 195 -17.31 -9.11 -18.48
C ILE A 195 -16.47 -8.84 -19.73
N LEU A 196 -16.62 -9.67 -20.76
CA LEU A 196 -15.96 -9.50 -22.05
C LEU A 196 -16.93 -9.82 -23.21
N PRO A 197 -17.46 -8.81 -23.93
CA PRO A 197 -17.31 -7.37 -23.69
C PRO A 197 -18.05 -6.90 -22.43
N ALA A 198 -17.56 -5.82 -21.82
CA ALA A 198 -18.14 -5.24 -20.60
C ALA A 198 -19.49 -4.54 -20.83
N GLY A 199 -19.83 -4.21 -22.09
CA GLY A 199 -21.09 -3.59 -22.46
C GLY A 199 -21.20 -2.12 -22.03
N LYS A 200 -22.43 -1.65 -21.75
CA LYS A 200 -22.73 -0.24 -21.47
C LYS A 200 -22.06 0.25 -20.19
N SER A 201 -20.97 1.01 -20.34
CA SER A 201 -20.32 1.73 -19.22
C SER A 201 -20.72 3.21 -19.20
N THR A 202 -21.30 3.67 -18.09
CA THR A 202 -21.69 5.07 -17.85
C THR A 202 -20.56 5.89 -17.19
N ALA A 203 -19.30 5.64 -17.53
CA ALA A 203 -18.15 6.32 -16.91
C ALA A 203 -17.97 7.81 -17.32
N SER A 204 -19.01 8.45 -17.86
CA SER A 204 -18.94 9.83 -18.34
C SER A 204 -20.25 10.54 -18.09
N TYR A 205 -20.16 11.79 -17.60
CA TYR A 205 -21.29 12.68 -17.44
C TYR A 205 -21.83 13.22 -18.77
N ILE A 206 -21.15 12.95 -19.90
CA ILE A 206 -21.60 13.38 -21.23
C ILE A 206 -22.63 12.36 -21.75
N PRO A 207 -23.87 12.79 -22.08
CA PRO A 207 -24.89 11.91 -22.66
C PRO A 207 -24.43 11.24 -23.95
N TYR A 208 -24.92 10.02 -24.20
CA TYR A 208 -24.54 9.22 -25.37
C TYR A 208 -24.77 9.96 -26.70
N ASP A 209 -25.91 10.61 -26.86
CA ASP A 209 -26.26 11.33 -28.10
C ASP A 209 -25.31 12.51 -28.36
N MET A 210 -24.87 13.17 -27.29
CA MET A 210 -23.87 14.23 -27.37
C MET A 210 -22.51 13.66 -27.80
N LYS A 211 -22.12 12.49 -27.29
CA LYS A 211 -20.88 11.85 -27.73
C LYS A 211 -20.89 11.55 -29.22
N ILE A 212 -21.99 10.98 -29.75
CA ILE A 212 -22.13 10.73 -31.19
C ILE A 212 -22.02 12.03 -31.97
N LYS A 213 -22.80 13.06 -31.58
CA LYS A 213 -22.85 14.34 -32.29
C LYS A 213 -21.48 15.03 -32.38
N PHE A 214 -20.65 14.87 -31.35
CA PHE A 214 -19.31 15.46 -31.27
C PHE A 214 -18.18 14.49 -31.64
N GLY A 215 -18.49 13.29 -32.16
CA GLY A 215 -17.48 12.29 -32.54
C GLY A 215 -16.62 11.78 -31.37
N LEU A 216 -17.15 11.79 -30.15
CA LEU A 216 -16.47 11.31 -28.96
C LEU A 216 -16.63 9.79 -28.81
N PRO A 217 -15.63 9.08 -28.26
CA PRO A 217 -15.70 7.63 -28.07
C PRO A 217 -16.89 7.18 -27.23
N THR A 218 -17.63 6.21 -27.77
CA THR A 218 -18.81 5.60 -27.15
C THR A 218 -18.49 4.23 -26.54
N TYR A 219 -19.43 3.63 -25.81
CA TYR A 219 -19.24 2.27 -25.29
C TYR A 219 -19.22 1.24 -26.43
N THR A 220 -19.95 1.47 -27.53
CA THR A 220 -19.96 0.60 -28.71
C THR A 220 -18.60 0.58 -29.41
N ASP A 221 -17.89 1.72 -29.44
CA ASP A 221 -16.52 1.78 -29.99
C ASP A 221 -15.56 0.97 -29.12
N LYS A 222 -15.71 1.05 -27.80
CA LYS A 222 -14.92 0.23 -26.87
C LYS A 222 -15.19 -1.26 -27.07
N ASP A 223 -16.46 -1.66 -27.09
CA ASP A 223 -16.86 -3.06 -27.31
C ASP A 223 -16.31 -3.62 -28.63
N SER A 224 -16.33 -2.80 -29.69
CA SER A 224 -15.76 -3.18 -31.00
C SER A 224 -14.25 -3.45 -30.93
N VAL A 225 -13.52 -2.62 -30.19
CA VAL A 225 -12.07 -2.82 -29.97
C VAL A 225 -11.80 -4.11 -29.17
N TYR A 226 -12.58 -4.39 -28.13
CA TYR A 226 -12.46 -5.64 -27.36
C TYR A 226 -12.78 -6.87 -28.23
N ALA A 227 -13.84 -6.80 -29.05
CA ALA A 227 -14.20 -7.88 -29.98
C ALA A 227 -13.10 -8.16 -31.02
N TYR A 228 -12.51 -7.10 -31.59
CA TYR A 228 -11.40 -7.23 -32.54
C TYR A 228 -10.21 -7.96 -31.93
N HIS A 229 -9.78 -7.55 -30.72
CA HIS A 229 -8.67 -8.20 -30.03
C HIS A 229 -8.98 -9.65 -29.65
N PHE A 230 -10.21 -9.93 -29.20
CA PHE A 230 -10.64 -11.29 -28.88
C PHE A 230 -10.57 -12.22 -30.10
N ILE A 231 -11.06 -11.78 -31.27
CA ILE A 231 -11.01 -12.55 -32.51
C ILE A 231 -9.57 -12.76 -32.98
N GLY A 232 -8.71 -11.75 -32.88
CA GLY A 232 -7.30 -11.87 -33.23
C GLY A 232 -6.60 -12.98 -32.45
N TYR A 233 -6.72 -12.97 -31.12
CA TYR A 233 -6.11 -14.02 -30.29
C TYR A 233 -6.67 -15.41 -30.54
N TYR A 234 -7.98 -15.53 -30.79
CA TYR A 234 -8.61 -16.81 -31.12
C TYR A 234 -8.04 -17.43 -32.41
N ASN A 235 -7.68 -16.61 -33.40
CA ASN A 235 -7.20 -17.09 -34.70
C ASN A 235 -5.69 -17.39 -34.70
N ASP A 236 -4.90 -16.58 -33.98
CA ASP A 236 -3.43 -16.57 -34.15
C ASP A 236 -2.68 -17.34 -33.05
N ALA A 237 -3.33 -17.72 -31.94
CA ALA A 237 -2.68 -18.37 -30.79
C ALA A 237 -3.43 -19.61 -30.30
N ILE A 238 -2.69 -20.54 -29.68
CA ILE A 238 -3.29 -21.65 -28.93
C ILE A 238 -3.97 -21.06 -27.70
N THR A 239 -5.30 -21.00 -27.73
CA THR A 239 -6.10 -20.29 -26.75
C THR A 239 -6.89 -21.25 -25.86
N LEU A 240 -6.66 -21.18 -24.55
CA LEU A 240 -7.48 -21.84 -23.53
C LEU A 240 -8.41 -20.81 -22.89
N ILE A 241 -9.73 -21.04 -23.01
CA ILE A 241 -10.76 -20.12 -22.50
C ILE A 241 -11.41 -20.73 -21.26
N SER A 242 -11.39 -19.99 -20.15
CA SER A 242 -12.18 -20.33 -18.96
C SER A 242 -13.36 -19.37 -18.77
N TYR A 243 -14.51 -19.93 -18.39
CA TYR A 243 -15.71 -19.22 -18.01
C TYR A 243 -16.25 -19.81 -16.69
N THR A 244 -16.94 -18.99 -15.91
CA THR A 244 -17.39 -19.36 -14.57
C THR A 244 -18.90 -19.60 -14.61
N THR A 245 -19.36 -20.80 -14.24
CA THR A 245 -20.79 -21.15 -14.27
C THR A 245 -21.54 -20.81 -12.98
N GLN A 246 -20.85 -20.34 -11.94
CA GLN A 246 -21.50 -19.87 -10.72
C GLN A 246 -22.20 -18.53 -10.96
N LYS A 247 -23.51 -18.49 -10.71
CA LYS A 247 -24.27 -17.24 -10.57
C LYS A 247 -23.58 -16.39 -9.51
N GLN A 248 -23.10 -15.21 -9.89
CA GLN A 248 -22.75 -14.16 -8.94
C GLN A 248 -24.00 -13.85 -8.11
N ILE A 249 -24.02 -14.33 -6.86
CA ILE A 249 -24.96 -13.84 -5.86
C ILE A 249 -24.46 -12.43 -5.55
N VAL A 250 -25.21 -11.44 -6.05
CA VAL A 250 -24.97 -10.01 -5.87
C VAL A 250 -24.99 -9.66 -4.38
#